data_AF-A0A6L3ELB4-F1
#
_entry.id   AF-A0A6L3ELB4-F1
#
_cell.length_a   1.000
_cell.length_b   1.000
_cell.length_c   1.000
_cell.angle_alpha   90.00
_cell.angle_beta   90.00
_cell.angle_gamma   90.00
#
_symmetry.space_group_name_H-M   'P 1'
#
loop_
_entity.id
_entity.type
_entity.pdbx_description
1 polymer ?
#
loop_
_entity_poly.entity_id
_entity_poly.type
_entity_poly.pdbx_seq_one_letter_code
_entity_poly.pdbx_strand_id
1 'polypeptide(L)'
;MGQWQNRMDGDTFRSLERKAITLLGMSGVGKTTLCGRLPSTDWFHYSGDYRIGTRYLDEPILDNIKREAMRVPFLAELLREDSIYICHNITTANLSPISTFLGKIGDPGLGGIEVGEFKRRQALHMEAELKAMYDVEEFLRKSWEVYGYRHFVNDAGGSLCELEDEALFDMLATRTLIVYLKASDDMLDELFKRSTRHPKPLYYRPDFLDGNLGDYLRERGIGDPSAIET
;
A
#
# COMPACT_ATOMS: atom_id res chain seq x y z
N MET A 1 -6.00 -19.25 18.16
CA MET A 1 -4.55 -19.54 18.21
C MET A 1 -4.25 -20.55 17.11
N GLY A 2 -4.14 -20.09 15.87
CA GLY A 2 -3.91 -20.97 14.70
C GLY A 2 -2.56 -21.65 14.79
N GLN A 3 -2.54 -22.99 14.72
CA GLN A 3 -1.31 -23.75 14.57
C GLN A 3 -0.84 -23.60 13.12
N TRP A 4 0.13 -22.72 12.87
CA TRP A 4 0.79 -22.59 11.57
C TRP A 4 1.65 -23.83 11.28
N GLN A 5 1.02 -24.92 10.81
CA GLN A 5 1.69 -26.12 10.34
C GLN A 5 2.17 -25.93 8.90
N ASN A 6 3.23 -25.14 8.69
CA ASN A 6 3.95 -25.10 7.42
C ASN A 6 5.40 -24.64 7.64
N ARG A 7 6.17 -25.41 8.42
CA ARG A 7 7.63 -25.26 8.43
C ARG A 7 8.21 -26.00 7.24
N MET A 8 8.25 -25.33 6.10
CA MET A 8 9.05 -25.77 4.95
C MET A 8 10.51 -25.43 5.21
N ASP A 9 11.39 -26.42 5.15
CA ASP A 9 12.83 -26.18 5.21
C ASP A 9 13.40 -25.70 3.86
N GLY A 10 14.63 -25.20 3.88
CA GLY A 10 15.26 -24.61 2.70
C GLY A 10 15.47 -25.61 1.56
N ASP A 11 15.71 -26.87 1.85
CA ASP A 11 15.95 -27.90 0.84
C ASP A 11 14.65 -28.32 0.17
N THR A 12 13.59 -28.48 0.94
CA THR A 12 12.22 -28.67 0.44
C THR A 12 11.84 -27.52 -0.48
N PHE A 13 12.03 -26.26 -0.04
CA PHE A 13 11.74 -25.09 -0.88
C PHE A 13 12.55 -25.07 -2.19
N ARG A 14 13.85 -25.38 -2.14
CA ARG A 14 14.71 -25.44 -3.33
C ARG A 14 14.24 -26.48 -4.33
N SER A 15 13.77 -27.64 -3.84
CA SER A 15 13.30 -28.75 -4.67
C SER A 15 11.96 -28.50 -5.37
N LEU A 16 11.16 -27.51 -4.91
CA LEU A 16 9.89 -27.19 -5.54
C LEU A 16 10.07 -26.74 -6.99
N GLU A 17 9.32 -27.34 -7.90
CA GLU A 17 9.30 -26.97 -9.31
C GLU A 17 8.77 -25.54 -9.50
N ARG A 18 7.73 -25.17 -8.74
CA ARG A 18 7.13 -23.83 -8.70
C ARG A 18 7.24 -23.28 -7.28
N LYS A 19 7.78 -22.07 -7.16
CA LYS A 19 8.00 -21.38 -5.89
C LYS A 19 7.07 -20.20 -5.82
N ALA A 20 6.43 -20.02 -4.66
CA ALA A 20 5.57 -18.88 -4.38
C ALA A 20 5.94 -18.31 -3.01
N ILE A 21 6.27 -17.03 -2.96
CA ILE A 21 6.68 -16.36 -1.71
C ILE A 21 5.86 -15.09 -1.48
N THR A 22 5.56 -14.81 -0.22
CA THR A 22 5.03 -13.52 0.23
C THR A 22 6.08 -12.83 1.07
N LEU A 23 6.51 -11.63 0.66
CA LEU A 23 7.46 -10.82 1.43
C LEU A 23 6.71 -9.93 2.40
N LEU A 24 6.99 -10.08 3.68
CA LEU A 24 6.50 -9.20 4.75
C LEU A 24 7.65 -8.40 5.34
N GLY A 25 7.33 -7.27 5.96
CA GLY A 25 8.32 -6.43 6.64
C GLY A 25 7.96 -4.96 6.52
N MET A 26 8.65 -4.15 7.32
CA MET A 26 8.41 -2.70 7.38
C MET A 26 8.53 -2.03 6.01
N SER A 27 7.86 -0.89 5.87
CA SER A 27 8.05 -0.03 4.71
C SER A 27 9.53 0.37 4.59
N GLY A 28 10.09 0.23 3.38
CA GLY A 28 11.49 0.58 3.10
C GLY A 28 12.54 -0.50 3.39
N VAL A 29 12.20 -1.62 4.04
CA VAL A 29 13.17 -2.70 4.39
C VAL A 29 13.80 -3.43 3.17
N GLY A 30 13.39 -3.06 1.96
CA GLY A 30 13.96 -3.59 0.72
C GLY A 30 13.17 -4.70 0.05
N LYS A 31 11.88 -4.90 0.40
CA LYS A 31 11.00 -5.90 -0.27
C LYS A 31 10.98 -5.73 -1.79
N THR A 32 10.60 -4.55 -2.26
CA THR A 32 10.59 -4.21 -3.70
C THR A 32 11.97 -4.32 -4.35
N THR A 33 13.05 -3.98 -3.62
CA THR A 33 14.43 -4.16 -4.10
C THR A 33 14.78 -5.63 -4.27
N LEU A 34 14.35 -6.50 -3.36
CA LEU A 34 14.55 -7.94 -3.46
C LEU A 34 13.76 -8.51 -4.65
N CYS A 35 12.50 -8.10 -4.82
CA CYS A 35 11.67 -8.47 -5.96
C CYS A 35 12.33 -8.09 -7.30
N GLY A 36 12.88 -6.87 -7.39
CA GLY A 36 13.58 -6.40 -8.59
C GLY A 36 14.90 -7.12 -8.89
N ARG A 37 15.45 -7.89 -7.94
CA ARG A 37 16.64 -8.73 -8.15
C ARG A 37 16.30 -10.16 -8.58
N LEU A 38 15.04 -10.58 -8.45
CA LEU A 38 14.61 -11.88 -8.94
C LEU A 38 14.60 -11.88 -10.48
N PRO A 39 14.94 -13.00 -11.15
CA PRO A 39 14.89 -13.08 -12.61
C PRO A 39 13.49 -12.76 -13.14
N SER A 40 13.34 -11.60 -13.78
CA SER A 40 12.05 -11.08 -14.23
C SER A 40 11.40 -11.92 -15.34
N THR A 41 12.14 -12.85 -15.95
CA THR A 41 11.61 -13.80 -16.94
C THR A 41 11.00 -15.05 -16.31
N ASP A 42 11.28 -15.30 -15.03
CA ASP A 42 10.92 -16.55 -14.34
C ASP A 42 10.00 -16.29 -13.13
N TRP A 43 10.13 -15.11 -12.51
CA TRP A 43 9.33 -14.68 -11.36
C TRP A 43 8.28 -13.65 -11.74
N PHE A 44 7.01 -14.00 -11.55
CA PHE A 44 5.92 -13.06 -11.61
C PHE A 44 5.94 -12.17 -10.36
N HIS A 45 6.05 -10.85 -10.57
CA HIS A 45 6.03 -9.87 -9.48
C HIS A 45 4.63 -9.29 -9.30
N TYR A 46 3.97 -9.71 -8.21
CA TYR A 46 2.75 -9.09 -7.73
C TYR A 46 3.10 -7.98 -6.75
N SER A 47 2.80 -6.72 -7.10
CA SER A 47 3.00 -5.56 -6.22
C SER A 47 1.67 -5.16 -5.59
N GLY A 48 1.57 -5.29 -4.26
CA GLY A 48 0.38 -4.89 -3.49
C GLY A 48 0.08 -3.41 -3.66
N ASP A 49 1.09 -2.54 -3.44
CA ASP A 49 0.97 -1.08 -3.61
C ASP A 49 0.44 -0.70 -5.02
N TYR A 50 0.96 -1.34 -6.06
CA TYR A 50 0.50 -1.12 -7.44
C TYR A 50 -0.95 -1.55 -7.63
N ARG A 51 -1.34 -2.72 -7.08
CA ARG A 51 -2.72 -3.21 -7.16
C ARG A 51 -3.69 -2.29 -6.42
N ILE A 52 -3.34 -1.87 -5.21
CA ILE A 52 -4.12 -0.91 -4.41
C ILE A 52 -4.43 0.33 -5.24
N GLY A 53 -3.39 0.96 -5.81
CA GLY A 53 -3.54 2.17 -6.61
C GLY A 53 -4.38 1.98 -7.86
N THR A 54 -4.04 0.99 -8.68
CA THR A 54 -4.63 0.80 -10.02
C THR A 54 -5.99 0.11 -10.04
N ARG A 55 -6.40 -0.53 -8.95
CA ARG A 55 -7.67 -1.29 -8.92
C ARG A 55 -8.66 -0.78 -7.90
N TYR A 56 -8.21 -0.51 -6.68
CA TYR A 56 -9.12 -0.27 -5.56
C TYR A 56 -9.20 1.21 -5.18
N LEU A 57 -8.14 1.97 -5.45
CA LEU A 57 -8.10 3.43 -5.25
C LEU A 57 -8.16 4.21 -6.57
N ASP A 58 -8.29 3.56 -7.72
CA ASP A 58 -8.34 4.20 -9.03
C ASP A 58 -9.46 5.27 -9.09
N GLU A 59 -10.71 4.84 -8.92
CA GLU A 59 -11.86 5.75 -8.90
C GLU A 59 -11.79 6.79 -7.76
N PRO A 60 -11.51 6.45 -6.48
CA PRO A 60 -11.34 7.44 -5.43
C PRO A 60 -10.31 8.53 -5.72
N ILE A 61 -9.15 8.16 -6.30
CA ILE A 61 -8.10 9.10 -6.69
C ILE A 61 -8.60 10.00 -7.83
N LEU A 62 -9.19 9.40 -8.88
CA LEU A 62 -9.69 10.15 -10.02
C LEU A 62 -10.83 11.09 -9.64
N ASP A 63 -11.76 10.67 -8.78
CA ASP A 63 -12.86 11.51 -8.31
C ASP A 63 -12.36 12.68 -7.47
N ASN A 64 -11.30 12.48 -6.68
CA ASN A 64 -10.65 13.59 -5.97
C ASN A 64 -10.08 14.62 -6.96
N ILE A 65 -9.37 14.17 -8.00
CA ILE A 65 -8.79 15.06 -9.02
C ILE A 65 -9.89 15.77 -9.82
N LYS A 66 -10.93 15.03 -10.24
CA LYS A 66 -12.09 15.60 -10.95
C LYS A 66 -12.77 16.66 -10.10
N ARG A 67 -12.98 16.42 -8.80
CA ARG A 67 -13.61 17.42 -7.91
C ARG A 67 -12.84 18.75 -7.88
N GLU A 68 -11.52 18.70 -7.88
CA GLU A 68 -10.69 19.90 -7.99
C GLU A 68 -10.77 20.53 -9.39
N ALA A 69 -10.71 19.73 -10.45
CA ALA A 69 -10.87 20.22 -11.82
C ALA A 69 -12.24 20.90 -12.04
N MET A 70 -13.31 20.39 -11.42
CA MET A 70 -14.66 20.96 -11.51
C MET A 70 -14.76 22.37 -10.89
N ARG A 71 -13.80 22.79 -10.05
CA ARG A 71 -13.73 24.17 -9.51
C ARG A 71 -13.23 25.18 -10.54
N VAL A 72 -12.57 24.72 -11.61
CA VAL A 72 -12.09 25.55 -12.71
C VAL A 72 -13.12 25.49 -13.84
N PRO A 73 -13.87 26.57 -14.14
CA PRO A 73 -14.99 26.52 -15.10
C PRO A 73 -14.61 25.94 -16.47
N PHE A 74 -13.43 26.32 -16.99
CA PHE A 74 -12.89 25.79 -18.24
C PHE A 74 -12.70 24.26 -18.23
N LEU A 75 -12.10 23.72 -17.16
CA LEU A 75 -11.91 22.26 -17.05
C LEU A 75 -13.24 21.54 -16.82
N ALA A 76 -14.16 22.17 -16.08
CA ALA A 76 -15.47 21.61 -15.80
C ALA A 76 -16.33 21.46 -17.07
N GLU A 77 -16.24 22.41 -18.01
CA GLU A 77 -16.89 22.31 -19.32
C GLU A 77 -16.32 21.15 -20.14
N LEU A 78 -14.98 21.11 -20.28
CA LEU A 78 -14.30 20.04 -21.02
C LEU A 78 -14.58 18.64 -20.47
N LEU A 79 -14.66 18.47 -19.15
CA LEU A 79 -14.97 17.18 -18.51
C LEU A 79 -16.44 16.79 -18.68
N ARG A 80 -17.38 17.74 -18.65
CA ARG A 80 -18.82 17.45 -18.82
C ARG A 80 -19.17 17.06 -20.25
N GLU A 81 -18.47 17.65 -21.22
CA GLU A 81 -18.66 17.37 -22.64
C GLU A 81 -17.84 16.18 -23.13
N ASP A 82 -17.14 15.47 -22.23
CA ASP A 82 -16.25 14.36 -22.55
C ASP A 82 -15.15 14.74 -23.58
N SER A 83 -14.78 16.03 -23.61
CA SER A 83 -13.73 16.57 -24.49
C SER A 83 -12.32 16.27 -23.96
N ILE A 84 -12.19 16.01 -22.66
CA ILE A 84 -10.96 15.53 -22.02
C ILE A 84 -11.28 14.40 -21.04
N TYR A 85 -10.30 13.53 -20.81
CA TYR A 85 -10.33 12.56 -19.73
C TYR A 85 -9.09 12.72 -18.84
N ILE A 86 -9.21 12.30 -17.58
CA ILE A 86 -8.12 12.32 -16.60
C ILE A 86 -7.78 10.88 -16.24
N CYS A 87 -6.50 10.53 -16.30
CA CYS A 87 -5.98 9.28 -15.79
C CYS A 87 -4.78 9.55 -14.86
N HIS A 88 -4.55 8.65 -13.90
CA HIS A 88 -3.32 8.67 -13.11
C HIS A 88 -2.30 7.70 -13.72
N ASN A 89 -1.00 8.01 -13.57
CA ASN A 89 0.09 7.15 -14.02
C ASN A 89 0.75 6.45 -12.82
N ILE A 90 0.01 5.52 -12.21
CA ILE A 90 0.53 4.67 -11.12
C ILE A 90 1.36 3.55 -11.76
N THR A 91 2.59 3.39 -11.27
CA THR A 91 3.47 2.29 -11.65
C THR A 91 4.09 1.68 -10.40
N THR A 92 4.75 0.52 -10.52
CA THR A 92 5.49 -0.08 -9.40
C THR A 92 6.59 0.85 -8.84
N ALA A 93 7.09 1.79 -9.66
CA ALA A 93 8.06 2.80 -9.26
C ALA A 93 7.43 4.15 -8.87
N ASN A 94 6.22 4.46 -9.35
CA ASN A 94 5.51 5.71 -9.08
C ASN A 94 4.20 5.45 -8.33
N LEU A 95 4.26 5.54 -7.01
CA LEU A 95 3.10 5.44 -6.11
C LEU A 95 2.61 6.81 -5.62
N SER A 96 3.14 7.90 -6.17
CA SER A 96 2.82 9.28 -5.77
C SER A 96 1.31 9.58 -5.78
N PRO A 97 0.51 9.11 -6.75
CA PRO A 97 -0.93 9.36 -6.74
C PRO A 97 -1.64 8.83 -5.49
N ILE A 98 -1.19 7.68 -4.96
CA ILE A 98 -1.72 7.09 -3.72
C ILE A 98 -1.35 7.98 -2.53
N SER A 99 -0.07 8.34 -2.39
CA SER A 99 0.39 9.22 -1.29
C SER A 99 -0.31 10.58 -1.31
N THR A 100 -0.50 11.15 -2.50
CA THR A 100 -1.16 12.45 -2.69
C THR A 100 -2.64 12.37 -2.33
N PHE A 101 -3.30 11.27 -2.69
CA PHE A 101 -4.68 11.02 -2.30
C PHE A 101 -4.81 10.86 -0.78
N LEU A 102 -3.98 10.05 -0.13
CA LEU A 102 -4.03 9.91 1.33
C LEU A 102 -3.85 11.24 2.05
N GLY A 103 -2.92 12.08 1.58
CA GLY A 103 -2.69 13.41 2.11
C GLY A 103 -2.16 13.42 3.55
N LYS A 104 -2.25 14.58 4.20
CA LYS A 104 -1.85 14.78 5.60
C LYS A 104 -2.92 15.62 6.31
N ILE A 105 -3.12 15.37 7.60
CA ILE A 105 -3.99 16.20 8.43
C ILE A 105 -3.39 17.61 8.54
N GLY A 106 -4.21 18.64 8.32
CA GLY A 106 -3.83 20.04 8.51
C GLY A 106 -4.70 21.01 7.74
N ASP A 107 -4.23 22.26 7.64
CA ASP A 107 -4.98 23.36 7.02
C ASP A 107 -5.22 23.11 5.52
N PRO A 108 -6.49 23.03 5.06
CA PRO A 108 -6.82 22.90 3.63
C PRO A 108 -6.24 24.01 2.74
N GLY A 109 -6.07 25.22 3.27
CA GLY A 109 -5.45 26.35 2.57
C GLY A 109 -3.94 26.18 2.37
N LEU A 110 -3.28 25.33 3.15
CA LEU A 110 -1.86 25.00 3.05
C LEU A 110 -1.61 23.61 2.43
N GLY A 111 -2.66 22.93 1.96
CA GLY A 111 -2.56 21.61 1.34
C GLY A 111 -2.76 20.44 2.30
N GLY A 112 -3.17 20.71 3.54
CA GLY A 112 -3.67 19.70 4.47
C GLY A 112 -5.08 19.23 4.14
N ILE A 113 -5.54 18.21 4.85
CA ILE A 113 -6.93 17.73 4.76
C ILE A 113 -7.56 17.62 6.14
N GLU A 114 -8.85 17.89 6.19
CA GLU A 114 -9.66 17.73 7.40
C GLU A 114 -9.60 16.29 7.94
N VAL A 115 -9.61 16.14 9.26
CA VAL A 115 -9.48 14.84 9.93
C VAL A 115 -10.52 13.83 9.47
N GLY A 116 -11.77 14.28 9.30
CA GLY A 116 -12.84 13.40 8.82
C GLY A 116 -12.57 12.84 7.43
N GLU A 117 -12.04 13.66 6.52
CA GLU A 117 -11.66 13.24 5.17
C GLU A 117 -10.42 12.36 5.20
N PHE A 118 -9.42 12.69 6.02
CA PHE A 118 -8.23 11.86 6.21
C PHE A 118 -8.61 10.45 6.67
N LYS A 119 -9.46 10.34 7.70
CA LYS A 119 -9.96 9.05 8.21
C LYS A 119 -10.72 8.26 7.14
N ARG A 120 -11.57 8.93 6.35
CA ARG A 120 -12.28 8.31 5.23
C ARG A 120 -11.30 7.71 4.21
N ARG A 121 -10.26 8.45 3.83
CA ARG A 121 -9.24 7.97 2.87
C ARG A 121 -8.41 6.82 3.44
N GLN A 122 -8.10 6.85 4.74
CA GLN A 122 -7.44 5.73 5.41
C GLN A 122 -8.29 4.46 5.45
N ALA A 123 -9.60 4.57 5.68
CA ALA A 123 -10.50 3.43 5.62
C ALA A 123 -10.56 2.82 4.21
N LEU A 124 -10.63 3.65 3.17
CA LEU A 124 -10.58 3.18 1.77
C LEU A 124 -9.27 2.46 1.46
N HIS A 125 -8.14 2.98 1.94
CA HIS A 125 -6.84 2.35 1.75
C HIS A 125 -6.73 1.01 2.49
N MET A 126 -7.25 0.91 3.71
CA MET A 126 -7.31 -0.36 4.45
C MET A 126 -8.12 -1.41 3.69
N GLU A 127 -9.31 -1.04 3.21
CA GLU A 127 -10.15 -1.94 2.42
C GLU A 127 -9.46 -2.34 1.11
N ALA A 128 -8.76 -1.40 0.46
CA ALA A 128 -7.99 -1.66 -0.74
C ALA A 128 -6.81 -2.62 -0.49
N GLU A 129 -6.08 -2.46 0.61
CA GLU A 129 -5.00 -3.35 1.01
C GLU A 129 -5.52 -4.78 1.23
N LEU A 130 -6.64 -4.91 1.95
CA LEU A 130 -7.27 -6.19 2.22
C LEU A 130 -7.65 -6.91 0.92
N LYS A 131 -8.38 -6.22 0.03
CA LYS A 131 -8.80 -6.79 -1.25
C LYS A 131 -7.61 -7.12 -2.15
N ALA A 132 -6.57 -6.27 -2.18
CA ALA A 132 -5.34 -6.54 -2.92
C ALA A 132 -4.60 -7.77 -2.41
N MET A 133 -4.67 -8.09 -1.11
CA MET A 133 -4.06 -9.32 -0.61
C MET A 133 -4.90 -10.55 -0.90
N TYR A 134 -6.24 -10.44 -0.91
CA TYR A 134 -7.10 -11.55 -1.38
C TYR A 134 -6.93 -11.88 -2.88
N ASP A 135 -6.59 -10.88 -3.70
CA ASP A 135 -6.27 -11.09 -5.12
C ASP A 135 -5.03 -11.98 -5.37
N VAL A 136 -4.16 -12.17 -4.37
CA VAL A 136 -2.92 -12.95 -4.50
C VAL A 136 -3.18 -14.37 -4.97
N GLU A 137 -4.22 -15.03 -4.48
CA GLU A 137 -4.56 -16.39 -4.89
C GLU A 137 -4.88 -16.47 -6.39
N GLU A 138 -5.68 -15.51 -6.89
CA GLU A 138 -6.04 -15.48 -8.29
C GLU A 138 -4.84 -15.14 -9.18
N PHE A 139 -3.98 -14.22 -8.74
CA PHE A 139 -2.76 -13.85 -9.47
C PHE A 139 -1.70 -14.92 -9.45
N LEU A 140 -1.61 -15.72 -8.38
CA LEU A 140 -0.77 -16.91 -8.34
C LEU A 140 -1.20 -17.88 -9.45
N ARG A 141 -2.50 -18.17 -9.55
CA ARG A 141 -3.05 -19.03 -10.62
C ARG A 141 -2.76 -18.44 -12.01
N LYS A 142 -3.07 -17.15 -12.22
CA LYS A 142 -2.80 -16.45 -13.50
C LYS A 142 -1.33 -16.46 -13.88
N SER A 143 -0.43 -16.32 -12.90
CA SER A 143 1.02 -16.33 -13.15
C SER A 143 1.47 -17.61 -13.85
N TRP A 144 0.92 -18.75 -13.44
CA TRP A 144 1.27 -20.06 -13.99
C TRP A 144 0.49 -20.40 -15.25
N GLU A 145 -0.82 -20.17 -15.26
CA GLU A 145 -1.70 -20.67 -16.33
C GLU A 145 -1.81 -19.71 -17.52
N VAL A 146 -1.79 -18.41 -17.25
CA VAL A 146 -2.02 -17.38 -18.29
C VAL A 146 -0.69 -16.81 -18.76
N TYR A 147 0.15 -16.42 -17.81
CA TYR A 147 1.40 -15.73 -18.13
C TYR A 147 2.59 -16.67 -18.29
N GLY A 148 2.50 -17.93 -17.83
CA GLY A 148 3.54 -18.94 -18.00
C GLY A 148 4.80 -18.73 -17.16
N TYR A 149 4.74 -17.91 -16.11
CA TYR A 149 5.84 -17.78 -15.15
C TYR A 149 5.99 -19.04 -14.32
N ARG A 150 7.22 -19.38 -13.95
CA ARG A 150 7.49 -20.55 -13.11
C ARG A 150 7.32 -20.25 -11.62
N HIS A 151 7.62 -19.02 -11.23
CA HIS A 151 7.71 -18.61 -9.85
C HIS A 151 6.88 -17.34 -9.60
N PHE A 152 6.52 -17.11 -8.34
CA PHE A 152 5.65 -16.01 -7.94
C PHE A 152 6.18 -15.33 -6.68
N VAL A 153 6.18 -13.99 -6.69
CA VAL A 153 6.50 -13.18 -5.51
C VAL A 153 5.39 -12.16 -5.27
N ASN A 154 4.81 -12.19 -4.08
CA ASN A 154 3.95 -11.15 -3.53
C ASN A 154 4.79 -10.15 -2.73
N ASP A 155 4.95 -8.95 -3.28
CA ASP A 155 5.49 -7.77 -2.62
C ASP A 155 4.35 -7.04 -1.91
N ALA A 156 4.04 -7.50 -0.69
CA ALA A 156 2.94 -6.97 0.10
C ALA A 156 3.23 -5.55 0.61
N GLY A 157 2.19 -4.77 0.86
CA GLY A 157 2.31 -3.46 1.49
C GLY A 157 2.95 -3.55 2.88
N GLY A 158 3.66 -2.50 3.29
CA GLY A 158 4.23 -2.43 4.64
C GLY A 158 3.19 -2.46 5.76
N SER A 159 1.95 -2.12 5.42
CA SER A 159 0.76 -2.08 6.27
C SER A 159 0.10 -3.44 6.49
N LEU A 160 0.46 -4.49 5.73
CA LEU A 160 -0.21 -5.79 5.84
C LEU A 160 -0.13 -6.38 7.25
N CYS A 161 0.98 -6.17 7.97
CA CYS A 161 1.14 -6.64 9.34
C CYS A 161 0.20 -5.96 10.36
N GLU A 162 -0.40 -4.83 9.98
CA GLU A 162 -1.36 -4.08 10.80
C GLU A 162 -2.82 -4.51 10.54
N LEU A 163 -3.05 -5.40 9.56
CA LEU A 163 -4.38 -5.95 9.28
C LEU A 163 -4.68 -7.10 10.24
N GLU A 164 -5.87 -7.09 10.82
CA GLU A 164 -6.34 -8.11 11.76
C GLU A 164 -7.33 -9.07 11.05
N ASP A 165 -6.86 -9.74 10.00
CA ASP A 165 -7.63 -10.76 9.26
C ASP A 165 -6.92 -12.11 9.26
N GLU A 166 -7.32 -13.00 10.18
CA GLU A 166 -6.74 -14.35 10.30
C GLU A 166 -6.92 -15.18 9.02
N ALA A 167 -8.07 -15.07 8.35
CA ALA A 167 -8.38 -15.85 7.15
C ALA A 167 -7.48 -15.45 5.98
N LEU A 168 -7.14 -14.16 5.88
CA LEU A 168 -6.17 -13.68 4.91
C LEU A 168 -4.79 -14.31 5.13
N PHE A 169 -4.28 -14.31 6.36
CA PHE A 169 -2.99 -14.90 6.66
C PHE A 169 -2.99 -16.42 6.47
N ASP A 170 -4.08 -17.11 6.81
CA ASP A 170 -4.26 -18.53 6.53
C ASP A 170 -4.21 -18.83 5.02
N MET A 171 -4.89 -18.01 4.20
CA MET A 171 -4.82 -18.11 2.75
C MET A 171 -3.38 -17.90 2.25
N LEU A 172 -2.72 -16.83 2.67
CA LEU A 172 -1.35 -16.52 2.25
C LEU A 172 -0.36 -17.60 2.66
N ALA A 173 -0.46 -18.14 3.88
CA ALA A 173 0.41 -19.20 4.39
C ALA A 173 0.13 -20.57 3.75
N THR A 174 -1.09 -20.79 3.27
CA THR A 174 -1.45 -22.01 2.53
C THR A 174 -0.93 -21.96 1.10
N ARG A 175 -0.92 -20.77 0.48
CA ARG A 175 -0.57 -20.59 -0.94
C ARG A 175 0.90 -20.23 -1.17
N THR A 176 1.57 -19.62 -0.20
CA THR A 176 2.92 -19.07 -0.34
C THR A 176 3.78 -19.31 0.89
N LEU A 177 5.10 -19.38 0.69
CA LEU A 177 6.05 -19.27 1.80
C LEU A 177 6.13 -17.80 2.24
N ILE A 178 5.71 -17.51 3.46
CA ILE A 178 5.83 -16.17 4.05
C ILE A 178 7.27 -15.96 4.53
N VAL A 179 7.91 -14.92 3.99
CA VAL A 179 9.28 -14.51 4.34
C VAL A 179 9.24 -13.12 4.95
N TYR A 180 9.57 -13.01 6.24
CA TYR A 180 9.63 -11.75 6.94
C TYR A 180 11.04 -11.14 6.85
N LEU A 181 11.16 -9.97 6.23
CA LEU A 181 12.38 -9.18 6.20
C LEU A 181 12.43 -8.27 7.44
N LYS A 182 13.32 -8.61 8.37
CA LYS A 182 13.59 -7.81 9.56
C LYS A 182 14.73 -6.82 9.29
N ALA A 183 14.49 -5.54 9.56
CA ALA A 183 15.56 -4.53 9.56
C ALA A 183 16.54 -4.78 10.71
N SER A 184 17.84 -4.56 10.47
CA SER A 184 18.83 -4.45 11.53
C SER A 184 18.69 -3.11 12.24
N ASP A 185 19.23 -2.99 13.46
CA ASP A 185 19.15 -1.74 14.24
C ASP A 185 19.79 -0.56 13.47
N ASP A 186 20.96 -0.77 12.86
CA ASP A 186 21.63 0.24 12.02
C ASP A 186 20.79 0.69 10.80
N MET A 187 19.92 -0.19 10.28
CA MET A 187 19.07 0.10 9.12
C MET A 187 17.85 0.92 9.52
N LEU A 188 17.36 0.79 10.77
CA LEU A 188 16.19 1.53 11.24
C LEU A 188 16.39 3.05 11.15
N ASP A 189 17.55 3.55 11.57
CA ASP A 189 17.90 4.98 11.49
C ASP A 189 17.88 5.49 10.04
N GLU A 190 18.37 4.68 9.10
CA GLU A 190 18.34 5.03 7.68
C GLU A 190 16.92 4.98 7.11
N LEU A 191 16.10 4.02 7.55
CA LEU A 191 14.69 3.91 7.17
C LEU A 191 13.89 5.13 7.64
N PHE A 192 14.10 5.60 8.86
CA PHE A 192 13.47 6.83 9.38
C PHE A 192 13.87 8.07 8.57
N LYS A 193 15.16 8.22 8.25
CA LYS A 193 15.63 9.33 7.40
C LYS A 193 14.99 9.30 6.01
N ARG A 194 14.84 8.10 5.42
CA ARG A 194 14.24 7.92 4.10
C ARG A 194 12.73 8.13 4.10
N SER A 195 12.01 7.65 5.12
CA SER A 195 10.56 7.86 5.23
C SER A 195 10.19 9.34 5.35
N THR A 196 11.06 10.14 5.96
CA THR A 196 10.89 11.59 6.06
C THR A 196 11.06 12.29 4.70
N ARG A 197 11.96 11.79 3.83
CA ARG A 197 12.22 12.37 2.50
C ARG A 197 11.24 11.92 1.42
N HIS A 198 10.81 10.67 1.46
CA HIS A 198 9.89 10.06 0.51
C HIS A 198 8.83 9.25 1.25
N PRO A 199 7.78 9.92 1.78
CA PRO A 199 6.73 9.24 2.51
C PRO A 199 5.97 8.31 1.55
N LYS A 200 6.11 7.00 1.77
CA LYS A 200 5.21 6.01 1.19
C LYS A 200 3.79 6.22 1.74
N PRO A 201 2.76 5.73 1.04
CA PRO A 201 1.42 5.65 1.60
C PRO A 201 1.49 4.92 2.95
N LEU A 202 0.98 5.54 4.02
CA LEU A 202 0.96 4.97 5.36
C LEU A 202 -0.48 4.79 5.79
N TYR A 203 -0.83 3.57 6.18
CA TYR A 203 -2.05 3.30 6.92
C TYR A 203 -1.81 3.51 8.42
N TYR A 204 -2.76 4.16 9.08
CA TYR A 204 -2.81 4.30 10.54
C TYR A 204 -4.07 3.61 11.05
N ARG A 205 -3.92 2.72 12.04
CA ARG A 205 -5.06 2.14 12.74
C ARG A 205 -5.90 3.26 13.39
N PRO A 206 -7.24 3.20 13.35
CA PRO A 206 -8.10 4.28 13.86
C PRO A 206 -7.77 4.68 15.30
N ASP A 207 -7.66 3.71 16.21
CA ASP A 207 -7.37 3.97 17.63
C ASP A 207 -5.97 4.56 17.83
N PHE A 208 -5.00 4.08 17.05
CA PHE A 208 -3.64 4.63 17.05
C PHE A 208 -3.65 6.09 16.59
N LEU A 209 -4.34 6.39 15.49
CA LEU A 209 -4.44 7.74 14.96
C LEU A 209 -5.10 8.69 15.97
N ASP A 210 -6.22 8.28 16.58
CA ASP A 210 -6.99 9.12 17.49
C ASP A 210 -6.25 9.39 18.80
N GLY A 211 -5.57 8.38 19.35
CA GLY A 211 -4.70 8.55 20.52
C GLY A 211 -3.55 9.52 20.24
N ASN A 212 -2.75 9.24 19.21
CA ASN A 212 -1.53 10.00 18.91
C ASN A 212 -1.83 11.41 18.40
N LEU A 213 -2.90 11.61 17.64
CA LEU A 213 -3.32 12.95 17.22
C LEU A 213 -3.71 13.79 18.45
N GLY A 214 -4.45 13.21 19.38
CA GLY A 214 -4.81 13.89 20.64
C GLY A 214 -3.59 14.27 21.48
N ASP A 215 -2.61 13.36 21.61
CA ASP A 215 -1.34 13.65 22.29
C ASP A 215 -0.57 14.77 21.59
N TYR A 216 -0.41 14.69 20.28
CA TYR A 216 0.30 15.69 19.47
C TYR A 216 -0.32 17.09 19.62
N LEU A 217 -1.65 17.20 19.54
CA LEU A 217 -2.36 18.47 19.70
C LEU A 217 -2.15 19.08 21.09
N ARG A 218 -2.17 18.25 22.14
CA ARG A 218 -1.88 18.70 23.52
C ARG A 218 -0.44 19.19 23.67
N GLU A 219 0.53 18.45 23.17
CA GLU A 219 1.95 18.80 23.24
C GLU A 219 2.26 20.11 22.49
N ARG A 220 1.58 20.34 21.36
CA ARG A 220 1.76 21.53 20.53
C ARG A 220 0.87 22.71 20.91
N GLY A 221 -0.06 22.52 21.85
CA GLY A 221 -1.03 23.56 22.24
C GLY A 221 -1.99 23.94 21.10
N ILE A 222 -2.25 23.00 20.18
CA ILE A 222 -3.13 23.21 19.03
C ILE A 222 -4.55 22.76 19.43
N GLY A 223 -5.52 23.68 19.35
CA GLY A 223 -6.91 23.40 19.72
C GLY A 223 -7.70 22.65 18.64
N ASP A 224 -7.28 22.74 17.38
CA ASP A 224 -7.97 22.18 16.22
C ASP A 224 -6.97 21.53 15.25
N PRO A 225 -7.15 20.25 14.86
CA PRO A 225 -6.34 19.59 13.85
C PRO A 225 -6.16 20.35 12.53
N SER A 226 -7.13 21.18 12.13
CA SER A 226 -7.04 22.02 10.93
C SER A 226 -5.95 23.10 11.04
N ALA A 227 -5.45 23.40 12.23
CA ALA A 227 -4.35 24.36 12.44
C ALA A 227 -2.95 23.72 12.41
N ILE A 228 -2.83 22.44 12.02
CA ILE A 228 -1.54 21.78 11.81
C ILE A 228 -0.90 22.30 10.51
N GLU A 229 0.30 22.87 10.62
CA GLU A 229 1.14 23.23 9.47
C GLU A 229 1.72 21.95 8.83
N THR A 230 1.59 21.80 7.50
CA THR A 230 1.82 20.52 6.75
C THR A 230 3.14 20.43 5.99
#